data_AF-D6S7U0-F1
#
_entry.id   AF-D6S7U0-F1
#
_cell.length_a   1.000
_cell.length_b   1.000
_cell.length_c   1.000
_cell.angle_alpha   90.00
_cell.angle_beta   90.00
_cell.angle_gamma   90.00
#
_symmetry.space_group_name_H-M   'P 1'
#
loop_
_entity.id
_entity.type
_entity.pdbx_description
1 polymer ?
#
loop_
_entity_poly.entity_id
_entity_poly.type
_entity_poly.pdbx_seq_one_letter_code
_entity_poly.pdbx_strand_id
1 'polypeptide(L)'
;MRRKRPETRLNKISKMLIEEYQPETVRDIQEALKDFLGDKMEQMLKAELDEHLDYEYGENPLSLNTRNGSSKKQLNHHTQT
;
A
#
# COMPACT_ATOMS: atom_id res chain seq x y z
N MET A 1 30.76 26.08 -2.07
CA MET A 1 30.27 24.69 -2.17
C MET A 1 28.75 24.69 -2.20
N ARG A 2 28.12 24.06 -3.20
CA ARG A 2 26.65 23.86 -3.22
C ARG A 2 26.29 22.86 -2.12
N ARG A 3 25.55 23.30 -1.09
CA ARG A 3 25.03 22.39 -0.05
C ARG A 3 23.96 21.49 -0.68
N LYS A 4 24.14 20.17 -0.61
CA LYS A 4 23.09 19.22 -0.99
C LYS A 4 21.91 19.41 -0.03
N ARG A 5 20.69 19.48 -0.57
CA ARG A 5 19.47 19.60 0.22
C ARG A 5 19.37 18.36 1.13
N PRO A 6 19.09 18.51 2.44
CA PRO A 6 18.95 17.36 3.32
C PRO A 6 17.81 16.47 2.84
N GLU A 7 18.06 15.16 2.88
CA GLU A 7 17.11 14.16 2.41
C GLU A 7 16.01 13.96 3.47
N THR A 8 14.75 14.14 3.08
CA THR A 8 13.59 13.90 3.95
C THR A 8 13.09 12.46 3.78
N ARG A 9 12.28 11.97 4.72
CA ARG A 9 11.63 10.65 4.59
C ARG A 9 10.80 10.55 3.30
N LEU A 10 10.11 11.62 2.92
CA LEU A 10 9.35 11.70 1.68
C LEU A 10 10.26 11.59 0.45
N ASN A 11 11.43 12.23 0.47
CA ASN A 11 12.40 12.12 -0.63
C ASN A 11 12.90 10.67 -0.83
N LYS A 12 12.98 9.88 0.25
CA LYS A 12 13.36 8.45 0.14
C LYS A 12 12.26 7.64 -0.53
N ILE A 13 11.01 7.81 -0.10
CA ILE A 13 9.85 7.12 -0.68
C ILE A 13 9.69 7.51 -2.15
N SER A 14 9.84 8.80 -2.50
CA SER A 14 9.74 9.25 -3.89
C SER A 14 10.83 8.65 -4.78
N LYS A 15 12.06 8.47 -4.26
CA LYS A 15 13.12 7.81 -5.02
C LYS A 15 12.81 6.35 -5.30
N MET A 16 12.36 5.61 -4.28
CA MET A 16 11.94 4.21 -4.45
C MET A 16 10.81 4.09 -5.47
N LEU A 17 9.82 4.98 -5.44
CA LEU A 17 8.73 4.99 -6.43
C LEU A 17 9.25 5.24 -7.85
N ILE A 18 10.19 6.17 -8.03
CA ILE A 18 10.77 6.46 -9.36
C ILE A 18 11.62 5.29 -9.86
N GLU A 19 12.38 4.63 -8.97
CA GLU A 19 13.23 3.49 -9.32
C GLU A 19 12.42 2.25 -9.71
N GLU A 20 11.35 1.94 -8.97
CA GLU A 20 10.53 0.75 -9.19
C GLU A 20 9.56 0.91 -10.39
N TYR A 21 8.86 2.06 -10.47
CA TYR A 21 7.82 2.27 -11.49
C TYR A 21 8.31 2.97 -12.77
N GLN A 22 9.52 3.53 -12.79
CA GLN A 22 10.12 4.23 -13.94
C GLN A 22 9.13 5.14 -14.71
N PRO A 23 8.42 6.06 -14.01
CA PRO A 23 7.35 6.82 -14.63
C PRO A 23 7.88 7.81 -15.68
N GLU A 24 7.23 7.85 -16.84
CA GLU A 24 7.57 8.79 -17.91
C GLU A 24 6.72 10.07 -17.83
N THR A 25 5.51 9.97 -17.28
CA THR A 25 4.55 11.06 -17.20
C THR A 25 4.04 11.30 -15.77
N VAL A 26 3.45 12.49 -15.56
CA VAL A 26 2.79 12.83 -14.28
C VAL A 26 1.63 11.86 -13.99
N ARG A 27 0.97 11.35 -15.03
CA ARG A 27 -0.13 10.41 -14.90
C ARG A 27 0.37 9.07 -14.33
N ASP A 28 1.52 8.59 -14.80
CA ASP A 28 2.11 7.34 -14.32
C ASP A 28 2.48 7.44 -12.84
N ILE A 29 2.99 8.59 -12.39
CA ILE A 29 3.25 8.85 -10.96
C ILE A 29 1.94 8.80 -10.15
N GLN A 30 0.85 9.39 -10.67
CA GLN A 30 -0.44 9.36 -10.00
C GLN A 30 -1.02 7.95 -9.91
N GLU A 31 -0.84 7.14 -10.94
CA GLU A 31 -1.27 5.73 -10.96
C GLU A 31 -0.41 4.90 -9.99
N ALA A 32 0.91 5.04 -10.02
CA ALA A 32 1.82 4.37 -9.07
C ALA A 32 1.50 4.71 -7.60
N LEU A 33 1.14 5.97 -7.30
CA LEU A 33 0.72 6.37 -5.96
C LEU A 33 -0.62 5.74 -5.55
N LYS A 34 -1.56 5.57 -6.48
CA LYS A 34 -2.84 4.90 -6.23
C LYS A 34 -2.63 3.42 -5.94
N ASP A 35 -1.81 2.75 -6.74
CA ASP A 35 -1.50 1.33 -6.58
C ASP A 35 -0.76 1.08 -5.27
N PHE A 36 0.28 1.87 -4.97
CA PHE A 36 1.00 1.80 -3.70
C PHE A 36 0.07 1.98 -2.49
N LEU A 37 -0.84 2.94 -2.56
CA LEU A 37 -1.82 3.16 -1.49
C LEU A 37 -2.79 1.98 -1.36
N GLY A 38 -3.27 1.45 -2.48
CA GLY A 38 -4.13 0.27 -2.53
C GLY A 38 -3.49 -0.94 -1.87
N ASP A 39 -2.26 -1.25 -2.24
CA ASP A 39 -1.48 -2.36 -1.67
C ASP A 39 -1.24 -2.18 -0.17
N LYS A 40 -0.93 -0.95 0.27
CA LYS A 40 -0.74 -0.68 1.71
C LYS A 40 -2.03 -0.78 2.49
N MET A 41 -3.16 -0.34 1.96
CA MET A 41 -4.46 -0.54 2.60
C MET A 41 -4.81 -2.03 2.70
N GLU A 42 -4.57 -2.81 1.65
CA GLU A 42 -4.79 -4.27 1.71
C GLU A 42 -3.93 -4.94 2.77
N GLN A 43 -2.66 -4.56 2.89
CA GLN A 43 -1.76 -5.08 3.94
C GLN A 43 -2.27 -4.74 5.34
N MET A 44 -2.72 -3.50 5.56
CA MET A 44 -3.29 -3.09 6.86
C MET A 44 -4.57 -3.86 7.18
N LEU A 45 -5.50 -4.01 6.23
CA LEU A 45 -6.74 -4.75 6.43
C LEU A 45 -6.48 -6.24 6.70
N LYS A 46 -5.46 -6.84 6.07
CA LYS A 46 -5.06 -8.22 6.37
C LYS A 46 -4.49 -8.34 7.78
N ALA A 47 -3.64 -7.43 8.20
CA ALA A 47 -3.11 -7.41 9.56
C ALA A 47 -4.23 -7.25 10.62
N GLU A 48 -5.20 -6.37 10.37
CA GLU A 48 -6.39 -6.23 11.22
C GLU A 48 -7.22 -7.53 11.25
N LEU A 49 -7.29 -8.28 10.14
CA LEU A 49 -7.98 -9.57 10.08
C LEU A 49 -7.21 -10.68 10.82
N ASP A 50 -5.88 -10.68 10.72
CA ASP A 50 -5.00 -11.59 11.47
C ASP A 50 -5.20 -11.40 12.98
N GLU A 51 -5.25 -10.14 13.44
CA GLU A 51 -5.55 -9.79 14.84
C GLU A 51 -6.97 -10.19 15.25
N HIS A 52 -7.98 -9.95 14.40
CA HIS A 52 -9.37 -10.29 14.73
C HIS A 52 -9.61 -11.81 14.86
N LEU A 53 -8.89 -12.61 14.08
CA LEU A 53 -9.07 -14.06 14.03
C LEU A 53 -8.14 -14.82 14.98
N ASP A 54 -7.12 -14.17 15.54
CA ASP A 54 -6.05 -14.77 16.34
C ASP A 54 -5.25 -15.87 15.59
N TYR A 55 -5.18 -15.78 14.25
CA TYR A 55 -4.36 -16.67 13.43
C TYR A 55 -4.03 -16.06 12.07
N GLU A 56 -2.86 -16.41 11.54
CA GLU A 56 -2.35 -15.93 10.26
C GLU A 56 -2.86 -16.73 9.06
N TYR A 57 -2.77 -16.15 7.87
CA TYR A 57 -3.12 -16.87 6.65
C TYR A 57 -2.24 -18.11 6.45
N GLY A 58 -2.88 -19.29 6.30
CA GLY A 58 -2.20 -20.57 6.13
C GLY A 58 -2.02 -21.37 7.43
N GLU A 59 -2.36 -20.79 8.58
CA GLU A 59 -2.44 -21.54 9.83
C GLU A 59 -3.74 -22.34 9.92
N ASN A 60 -3.72 -23.43 10.70
CA ASN A 60 -4.90 -24.24 10.95
C ASN A 60 -5.66 -23.68 12.16
N PRO A 61 -6.79 -22.98 11.96
CA PRO A 61 -7.51 -22.37 13.06
C PRO A 61 -8.16 -23.43 13.95
N LEU A 62 -8.15 -23.18 15.26
CA LEU A 62 -8.94 -23.95 16.24
C LEU A 62 -10.38 -23.42 16.34
N SER A 63 -10.66 -22.24 15.77
CA SER A 63 -11.96 -21.58 15.82
C SER A 63 -12.87 -22.01 14.67
N LEU A 64 -14.19 -21.85 14.86
CA LEU A 64 -15.18 -22.08 13.80
C LEU A 64 -15.15 -20.99 12.71
N ASN A 65 -14.55 -19.84 13.00
CA ASN A 65 -14.51 -18.70 12.09
C ASN A 65 -13.27 -18.81 11.21
N THR A 66 -13.49 -19.14 9.94
CA THR A 66 -12.42 -19.30 8.96
C THR A 66 -12.46 -18.19 7.91
N ARG A 67 -11.29 -17.77 7.43
CA ARG A 67 -11.15 -16.87 6.27
C ARG A 67 -11.92 -17.41 5.06
N ASN A 68 -12.69 -16.52 4.43
CA ASN A 68 -13.58 -16.86 3.32
C ASN A 68 -13.24 -16.06 2.05
N GLY A 69 -11.96 -16.02 1.69
CA GLY A 69 -11.48 -15.31 0.51
C GLY A 69 -11.51 -13.77 0.65
N SER A 70 -11.64 -13.08 -0.48
CA SER A 70 -11.55 -11.62 -0.60
C SER A 70 -12.70 -11.06 -1.42
N SER A 71 -13.16 -9.85 -1.10
CA SER A 71 -14.15 -9.10 -1.88
C SER A 71 -13.53 -7.83 -2.47
N LYS A 72 -13.84 -7.55 -3.74
CA LYS A 72 -13.33 -6.36 -4.44
C LYS A 72 -14.14 -5.13 -4.06
N LYS A 73 -13.46 -4.09 -3.57
CA LYS A 73 -14.06 -2.78 -3.29
C LYS A 73 -13.33 -1.70 -4.10
N GLN A 74 -14.08 -0.92 -4.88
CA GLN A 74 -13.52 0.28 -5.53
C GLN A 74 -13.60 1.45 -4.56
N LEU A 75 -12.45 2.06 -4.29
CA LEU A 75 -12.34 3.24 -3.42
C LEU A 75 -12.17 4.49 -4.27
N ASN A 76 -13.07 5.45 -4.08
CA ASN A 76 -12.97 6.74 -4.74
C ASN A 76 -12.19 7.69 -3.84
N HIS A 77 -10.93 7.94 -4.18
CA HIS A 77 -10.13 8.96 -3.53
C HIS A 77 -10.46 10.32 -4.17
N HIS A 78 -10.91 11.28 -3.36
CA HIS A 78 -11.16 12.62 -3.83
C HIS A 78 -9.83 13.32 -4.16
N THR A 79 -9.48 13.40 -5.44
CA THR A 79 -8.41 14.25 -5.92
C THR A 79 -9.00 15.62 -6.23
N GLN A 80 -8.72 16.63 -5.40
CA GLN A 80 -9.01 18.02 -5.76
C GLN A 80 -8.14 18.36 -6.98
N THR A 81 -8.79 18.59 -8.14
CA THR A 81 -8.20 19.20 -9.34
C THR A 81 -7.84 20.66 -9.12
#